data_AF-A0A6G6TI87-F1
#
_entry.id   AF-A0A6G6TI87-F1
#
_cell.length_a   1.000
_cell.length_b   1.000
_cell.length_c   1.000
_cell.angle_alpha   90.00
_cell.angle_beta   90.00
_cell.angle_gamma   90.00
#
_symmetry.space_group_name_H-M   'P 1'
#
loop_
_entity.id
_entity.type
_entity.pdbx_description
1 polymer ?
#
loop_
_entity_poly.entity_id
_entity_poly.type
_entity_poly.pdbx_seq_one_letter_code
_entity_poly.pdbx_strand_id
1 'polypeptide(L)'
;MKTAKEINVNVCKTESCEHFSEVVENAYVIPSFKLGFPAVYCNCCGGSSVLINNKDIKALLNPYIDFFNLNINEQCPNCDSSEKILYGKTGKGTVRYQCKQCNTVFSLKNNIDLKSINNKIIELIILQSQTPTYIIKNLNITPALFYRKLSAIEKIMEIKTRQYEKLLDKNKTYDLQTNVFTLSCRNNKTKGFSNELFGMVTCCSKTGYVFLPSVNWSEVLVSSDSQYHNNTKKETLDNTQGILLDNIIMRYEQINSRKSFGQIQYTEKICSEHIIEPVVLSHFHFLKLKYILPININHHFIYHDSFIRGGCMVAYGKEIKQKTSNLYYVVSKGSRLTSDFNYKGSYTLGWWNNKWYEFISQNNQELFYLCNLGLNKTDDISFYTKISPSLDYSHLFIQSFKEKFPDVFLKTLSPNTVKLLLSIYSFYYNYCLTNESGTPAQKIELTKEKITINSLFN
;
A
#
# COMPACT_ATOMS: atom_id res chain seq x y z
N MET A 1 3.44 9.15 -21.43
CA MET A 1 2.08 8.55 -21.50
C MET A 1 1.28 9.28 -20.44
N LYS A 2 0.22 10.00 -20.81
CA LYS A 2 -0.69 10.71 -19.89
C LYS A 2 -1.51 9.68 -19.08
N THR A 3 -0.85 8.90 -18.24
CA THR A 3 -1.34 7.64 -17.62
C THR A 3 -2.55 7.81 -16.73
N ALA A 4 -2.78 9.00 -16.17
CA ALA A 4 -3.95 9.21 -15.34
C ALA A 4 -5.23 9.58 -16.10
N LYS A 5 -5.16 10.01 -17.37
CA LYS A 5 -6.36 10.44 -18.08
C LYS A 5 -7.35 9.29 -18.31
N GLU A 6 -6.86 8.07 -18.40
CA GLU A 6 -7.65 6.85 -18.68
C GLU A 6 -8.06 6.05 -17.44
N ILE A 7 -7.66 6.44 -16.22
CA ILE A 7 -8.00 5.64 -15.03
C ILE A 7 -9.52 5.61 -14.82
N ASN A 8 -10.09 4.41 -14.86
CA ASN A 8 -11.46 4.13 -14.49
C ASN A 8 -11.51 2.85 -13.64
N VAL A 9 -11.89 2.99 -12.37
CA VAL A 9 -11.98 1.88 -11.41
C VAL A 9 -13.39 1.27 -11.30
N ASN A 10 -14.35 1.87 -12.02
CA ASN A 10 -15.76 1.48 -12.02
C ASN A 10 -16.03 0.45 -13.11
N VAL A 11 -15.40 -0.72 -12.95
CA VAL A 11 -15.44 -1.86 -13.88
C VAL A 11 -15.98 -3.11 -13.18
N CYS A 12 -16.29 -4.15 -13.96
CA CYS A 12 -16.69 -5.46 -13.41
C CYS A 12 -15.56 -6.09 -12.60
N LYS A 13 -15.88 -6.61 -11.40
CA LYS A 13 -14.92 -7.28 -10.50
C LYS A 13 -15.25 -8.77 -10.28
N THR A 14 -16.11 -9.33 -11.13
CA THR A 14 -16.44 -10.76 -11.14
C THR A 14 -15.47 -11.46 -12.09
N GLU A 15 -14.61 -12.34 -11.56
CA GLU A 15 -13.52 -12.95 -12.33
C GLU A 15 -14.01 -13.74 -13.55
N SER A 16 -15.17 -14.40 -13.46
CA SER A 16 -15.76 -15.20 -14.54
C SER A 16 -16.48 -14.38 -15.62
N CYS A 17 -16.58 -13.06 -15.46
CA CYS A 17 -17.25 -12.19 -16.43
C CYS A 17 -16.36 -11.97 -17.66
N GLU A 18 -16.95 -11.94 -18.85
CA GLU A 18 -16.21 -11.64 -20.09
C GLU A 18 -15.59 -10.22 -20.06
N HIS A 19 -16.27 -9.27 -19.41
CA HIS A 19 -15.82 -7.88 -19.21
C HIS A 19 -15.12 -7.67 -17.86
N PHE A 20 -14.53 -8.72 -17.28
CA PHE A 20 -13.78 -8.62 -16.03
C PHE A 20 -12.65 -7.59 -16.15
N SER A 21 -12.68 -6.59 -15.27
CA SER A 21 -11.70 -5.51 -15.15
C SER A 21 -11.50 -4.65 -16.41
N GLU A 22 -12.52 -4.58 -17.28
CA GLU A 22 -12.46 -3.80 -18.52
C GLU A 22 -13.33 -2.56 -18.47
N VAL A 23 -12.94 -1.51 -19.20
CA VAL A 23 -13.76 -0.32 -19.37
C VAL A 23 -14.56 -0.49 -20.66
N VAL A 24 -15.79 -0.99 -20.53
CA VAL A 24 -16.68 -1.27 -21.66
C VAL A 24 -17.87 -0.32 -21.62
N GLU A 25 -18.06 0.41 -22.73
CA GLU A 25 -19.20 1.31 -22.90
C GLU A 25 -20.51 0.52 -22.89
N ASN A 26 -21.56 1.05 -22.26
CA ASN A 26 -22.89 0.43 -22.13
C ASN A 26 -22.97 -0.93 -21.42
N ALA A 27 -21.84 -1.51 -20.97
CA ALA A 27 -21.84 -2.74 -20.17
C ALA A 27 -22.25 -2.54 -18.70
N TYR A 28 -22.26 -1.28 -18.23
CA TYR A 28 -22.46 -0.93 -16.83
C TYR A 28 -23.61 0.04 -16.63
N VAL A 29 -24.39 -0.18 -15.57
CA VAL A 29 -25.34 0.81 -15.02
C VAL A 29 -24.66 1.53 -13.87
N ILE A 30 -24.43 2.83 -14.04
CA ILE A 30 -23.73 3.70 -13.09
C ILE A 30 -24.48 5.05 -12.99
N PRO A 31 -24.97 5.46 -11.81
CA PRO A 31 -25.11 4.65 -10.60
C PRO A 31 -26.26 3.64 -10.72
N SER A 32 -26.05 2.44 -10.17
CA SER A 32 -27.12 1.49 -9.84
C SER A 32 -27.40 1.52 -8.34
N PHE A 33 -28.67 1.45 -7.95
CA PHE A 33 -29.10 1.44 -6.55
C PHE A 33 -29.68 0.09 -6.09
N LYS A 34 -29.47 -0.99 -6.86
CA LYS A 34 -29.98 -2.34 -6.53
C LYS A 34 -29.52 -2.86 -5.17
N LEU A 35 -28.39 -2.38 -4.66
CA LEU A 35 -27.84 -2.74 -3.35
C LEU A 35 -28.24 -1.79 -2.21
N GLY A 36 -29.12 -0.81 -2.47
CA GLY A 36 -29.49 0.21 -1.49
C GLY A 36 -28.48 1.35 -1.32
N PHE A 37 -27.39 1.35 -2.10
CA PHE A 37 -26.37 2.39 -2.17
C PHE A 37 -25.86 2.57 -3.60
N PRO A 38 -25.24 3.71 -3.97
CA PRO A 38 -24.65 3.92 -5.29
C PRO A 38 -23.58 2.86 -5.61
N ALA A 39 -23.82 2.09 -6.65
CA ALA A 39 -22.96 0.99 -7.07
C ALA A 39 -22.74 1.01 -8.59
N VAL A 40 -21.75 0.23 -9.03
CA VAL A 40 -21.55 -0.17 -10.42
C VAL A 40 -22.21 -1.53 -10.60
N TYR A 41 -23.19 -1.63 -11.50
CA TYR A 41 -23.84 -2.90 -11.85
C TYR A 41 -23.45 -3.32 -13.26
N CYS A 42 -23.02 -4.57 -13.44
CA CYS A 42 -22.66 -5.14 -14.74
C CYS A 42 -23.85 -5.86 -15.37
N ASN A 43 -24.27 -5.44 -16.57
CA ASN A 43 -25.38 -6.05 -17.30
C ASN A 43 -25.05 -7.45 -17.85
N CYS A 44 -23.77 -7.75 -18.06
CA CYS A 44 -23.33 -9.06 -18.57
C CYS A 44 -23.48 -10.17 -17.52
N CYS A 45 -22.87 -10.01 -16.34
CA CYS A 45 -22.84 -11.06 -15.31
C CYS A 45 -23.73 -10.79 -14.09
N GLY A 46 -24.40 -9.64 -14.01
CA GLY A 46 -25.18 -9.22 -12.85
C GLY A 46 -24.36 -8.80 -11.62
N GLY A 47 -23.03 -8.84 -11.71
CA GLY A 47 -22.12 -8.46 -10.62
C GLY A 47 -22.25 -6.97 -10.24
N SER A 48 -22.13 -6.68 -8.95
CA SER A 48 -22.17 -5.31 -8.41
C SER A 48 -20.91 -4.98 -7.61
N SER A 49 -20.46 -3.73 -7.69
CA SER A 49 -19.35 -3.23 -6.86
C SER A 49 -19.58 -1.79 -6.41
N VAL A 50 -18.83 -1.35 -5.39
CA VAL A 50 -18.91 0.02 -4.88
C VAL A 50 -18.56 1.02 -5.99
N LEU A 51 -19.35 2.08 -6.11
CA LEU A 51 -19.06 3.20 -7.00
C LEU A 51 -18.00 4.10 -6.37
N ILE A 52 -16.93 4.40 -7.12
CA ILE A 52 -15.80 5.21 -6.65
C ILE A 52 -15.60 6.40 -7.56
N ASN A 53 -15.28 7.56 -6.98
CA ASN A 53 -15.02 8.77 -7.76
C ASN A 53 -13.67 8.70 -8.48
N ASN A 54 -13.69 8.45 -9.79
CA ASN A 54 -12.49 8.41 -10.63
C ASN A 54 -11.70 9.73 -10.63
N LYS A 55 -12.37 10.89 -10.46
CA LYS A 55 -11.66 12.18 -10.41
C LYS A 55 -10.81 12.28 -9.15
N ASP A 56 -11.32 11.81 -8.01
CA ASP A 56 -10.59 11.78 -6.75
C ASP A 56 -9.41 10.80 -6.81
N ILE A 57 -9.61 9.60 -7.38
CA ILE A 57 -8.51 8.64 -7.59
C ILE A 57 -7.39 9.27 -8.44
N LYS A 58 -7.73 9.97 -9.53
CA LYS A 58 -6.75 10.70 -10.37
C LYS A 58 -6.07 11.82 -9.59
N ALA A 59 -6.82 12.61 -8.82
CA ALA A 59 -6.27 13.69 -8.01
C ALA A 59 -5.27 13.18 -6.94
N LEU A 60 -5.53 11.99 -6.38
CA LEU A 60 -4.62 11.31 -5.46
C LEU A 60 -3.38 10.74 -6.15
N LEU A 61 -3.52 10.14 -7.34
CA LEU A 61 -2.42 9.48 -8.06
C LEU A 61 -1.47 10.44 -8.80
N ASN A 62 -2.00 11.49 -9.44
CA ASN A 62 -1.22 12.40 -10.27
C ASN A 62 0.03 12.95 -9.59
N PRO A 63 -0.02 13.44 -8.33
CA PRO A 63 1.18 13.95 -7.67
C PRO A 63 2.30 12.91 -7.57
N TYR A 64 1.97 11.62 -7.42
CA TYR A 64 2.95 10.54 -7.37
C TYR A 64 3.48 10.17 -8.76
N ILE A 65 2.60 10.14 -9.76
CA ILE A 65 2.96 9.90 -11.17
C ILE A 65 3.92 10.99 -11.66
N ASP A 66 3.57 12.26 -11.43
CA ASP A 66 4.37 13.42 -11.83
C ASP A 66 5.72 13.42 -11.09
N PHE A 67 5.70 13.10 -9.80
CA PHE A 67 6.94 12.96 -9.02
C PHE A 67 7.83 11.85 -9.56
N PHE A 68 7.26 10.68 -9.87
CA PHE A 68 8.00 9.52 -10.38
C PHE A 68 8.58 9.79 -11.76
N ASN A 69 7.78 10.32 -12.68
CA ASN A 69 8.22 10.65 -14.03
C ASN A 69 9.32 11.71 -14.02
N LEU A 70 9.13 12.79 -13.23
CA LEU A 70 10.12 13.85 -13.13
C LEU A 70 11.41 13.38 -12.46
N ASN A 71 11.34 12.73 -11.29
CA ASN A 71 12.53 12.54 -10.45
C ASN A 71 13.19 11.17 -10.60
N ILE A 72 12.46 10.18 -11.12
CA ILE A 72 12.96 8.80 -11.26
C ILE A 72 13.18 8.47 -12.73
N ASN A 73 12.20 8.77 -13.61
CA ASN A 73 12.36 8.60 -15.05
C ASN A 73 13.05 9.78 -15.74
N GLU A 74 13.26 10.88 -14.99
CA GLU A 74 13.89 12.11 -15.46
C GLU A 74 13.26 12.70 -16.74
N GLN A 75 11.94 12.54 -16.84
CA GLN A 75 11.11 13.02 -17.93
C GLN A 75 10.71 14.48 -17.73
N CYS A 76 10.53 15.19 -18.84
CA CYS A 76 10.02 16.56 -18.83
C CYS A 76 8.62 16.61 -18.20
N PRO A 77 8.37 17.50 -17.22
CA PRO A 77 7.07 17.57 -16.55
C PRO A 77 5.94 18.14 -17.43
N ASN A 78 6.26 18.65 -18.63
CA ASN A 78 5.28 19.22 -19.56
C ASN A 78 4.91 18.27 -20.71
N CYS A 79 5.88 17.51 -21.25
CA CYS A 79 5.66 16.67 -22.44
C CYS A 79 6.11 15.21 -22.29
N ASP A 80 6.54 14.79 -21.09
CA ASP A 80 7.06 13.45 -20.78
C ASP A 80 8.34 13.04 -21.54
N SER A 81 8.92 13.91 -22.37
CA SER A 81 10.15 13.62 -23.11
C SER A 81 11.33 13.37 -22.17
N SER A 82 12.11 12.33 -22.44
CA SER A 82 13.39 12.07 -21.76
C SER A 82 14.54 12.89 -22.32
N GLU A 83 14.37 13.57 -23.45
CA GLU A 83 15.41 14.34 -24.11
C GLU A 83 15.58 15.72 -23.48
N LYS A 84 16.76 15.96 -22.91
CA LYS A 84 17.10 17.18 -22.17
C LYS A 84 18.56 17.60 -22.34
N ILE A 85 18.82 18.90 -22.17
CA ILE A 85 20.17 19.48 -22.10
C ILE A 85 20.39 20.15 -20.75
N LEU A 86 21.66 20.32 -20.35
CA LEU A 86 22.01 21.16 -19.21
C LEU A 86 21.73 22.64 -19.55
N TYR A 87 20.96 23.31 -18.68
CA TYR A 87 20.52 24.70 -18.85
C TYR A 87 21.05 25.62 -17.73
N GLY A 88 22.16 25.21 -17.11
CA GLY A 88 22.81 25.93 -16.01
C GLY A 88 22.31 25.52 -14.62
N LYS A 89 22.45 26.42 -13.65
CA LYS A 89 22.10 26.18 -12.23
C LYS A 89 21.16 27.27 -11.70
N THR A 90 20.40 26.97 -10.65
CA THR A 90 19.66 27.98 -9.87
C THR A 90 20.62 28.79 -8.99
N GLY A 91 20.15 29.88 -8.38
CA GLY A 91 20.95 30.63 -7.40
C GLY A 91 21.38 29.80 -6.17
N LYS A 92 20.73 28.65 -5.92
CA LYS A 92 21.11 27.68 -4.88
C LYS A 92 22.04 26.57 -5.40
N GLY A 93 22.50 26.66 -6.64
CA GLY A 93 23.39 25.67 -7.27
C GLY A 93 22.68 24.43 -7.84
N THR A 94 21.35 24.32 -7.73
CA THR A 94 20.61 23.17 -8.28
C THR A 94 20.68 23.16 -9.80
N VAL A 95 21.07 22.02 -10.40
CA VAL A 95 21.13 21.87 -11.85
C VAL A 95 19.74 22.06 -12.46
N ARG A 96 19.69 22.80 -13.57
CA ARG A 96 18.52 22.98 -14.42
C ARG A 96 18.74 22.25 -15.73
N TYR A 97 17.67 21.63 -16.21
CA TYR A 97 17.59 20.98 -17.50
C TYR A 97 16.58 21.72 -18.36
N GLN A 98 16.80 21.74 -19.67
CA GLN A 98 15.80 22.18 -20.64
C GLN A 98 15.42 21.01 -21.54
N CYS A 99 14.11 20.76 -21.68
CA CYS A 99 13.60 19.75 -22.59
C CYS A 99 13.86 20.15 -24.05
N LYS A 100 14.40 19.24 -24.86
CA LYS A 100 14.66 19.49 -26.29
C LYS A 100 13.39 19.63 -27.13
N GLN A 101 12.28 19.05 -26.67
CA GLN A 101 11.05 18.99 -27.43
C GLN A 101 10.14 20.22 -27.20
N CYS A 102 10.01 20.67 -25.95
CA CYS A 102 9.07 21.76 -25.60
C CYS A 102 9.73 22.95 -24.91
N ASN A 103 11.08 22.97 -24.83
CA ASN A 103 11.88 24.03 -24.20
C ASN A 103 11.57 24.33 -22.72
N THR A 104 10.74 23.50 -22.07
CA THR A 104 10.44 23.62 -20.65
C THR A 104 11.70 23.41 -19.81
N VAL A 105 11.98 24.35 -18.91
CA VAL A 105 13.11 24.30 -17.98
C VAL A 105 12.64 23.72 -16.64
N PHE A 106 13.38 22.73 -16.12
CA PHE A 106 13.03 22.04 -14.88
C PHE A 106 14.26 21.60 -14.08
N SER A 107 14.07 21.22 -12.83
CA SER A 107 15.12 20.67 -11.96
C SER A 107 14.67 19.35 -11.35
N LEU A 108 15.61 18.42 -11.22
CA LEU A 108 15.40 17.14 -10.56
C LEU A 108 15.62 17.29 -9.04
N LYS A 109 14.87 16.55 -8.24
CA LYS A 109 15.01 16.50 -6.77
C LYS A 109 15.98 15.40 -6.30
N ASN A 110 16.69 14.75 -7.22
CA ASN A 110 17.63 13.66 -6.93
C ASN A 110 18.96 14.13 -6.32
N ASN A 111 19.35 15.39 -6.52
CA ASN A 111 20.61 15.95 -6.04
C ASN A 111 20.41 17.02 -4.95
N ILE A 112 19.65 16.70 -3.90
CA ILE A 112 19.53 17.59 -2.74
C ILE A 112 20.75 17.36 -1.85
N ASP A 113 21.58 18.40 -1.67
CA ASP A 113 22.68 18.41 -0.70
C ASP A 113 22.11 18.24 0.72
N LEU A 114 22.38 17.08 1.29
CA LEU A 114 21.91 16.68 2.60
C LEU A 114 23.00 16.94 3.63
N LYS A 115 23.12 18.20 4.02
CA LYS A 115 23.98 18.65 5.11
C LYS A 115 23.72 17.85 6.41
N SER A 116 24.72 17.86 7.30
CA SER A 116 24.76 17.17 8.60
C SER A 116 23.47 17.19 9.44
N ILE A 117 22.66 18.25 9.34
CA ILE A 117 21.39 18.36 10.08
C ILE A 117 20.37 17.27 9.73
N ASN A 118 20.29 16.86 8.46
CA ASN A 118 19.33 15.83 8.05
C ASN A 118 19.72 14.46 8.63
N ASN A 119 21.01 14.15 8.63
CA ASN A 119 21.57 12.92 9.21
C ASN A 119 21.26 12.86 10.70
N LYS A 120 21.49 13.98 11.41
CA LYS A 120 21.15 14.09 12.84
C LYS A 120 19.66 13.92 13.11
N ILE A 121 18.78 14.49 12.29
CA ILE A 121 17.32 14.30 12.43
C ILE A 121 16.97 12.82 12.32
N ILE A 122 17.51 12.12 11.32
CA ILE A 122 17.21 10.71 11.07
C ILE A 122 17.80 9.83 12.15
N GLU A 123 19.05 10.07 12.54
CA GLU A 123 19.70 9.37 13.64
C GLU A 123 18.86 9.48 14.92
N LEU A 124 18.46 10.69 15.30
CA LEU A 124 17.67 10.90 16.51
C LEU A 124 16.29 10.23 16.43
N ILE A 125 15.60 10.30 15.28
CA ILE A 125 14.23 9.79 15.16
C ILE A 125 14.17 8.29 14.88
N ILE A 126 15.05 7.75 14.03
CA ILE A 126 15.07 6.34 13.60
C ILE A 126 16.01 5.51 14.46
N LEU A 127 17.19 5.99 14.87
CA LEU A 127 18.08 5.15 15.68
C LEU A 127 17.75 5.29 17.16
N GLN A 128 17.51 6.52 17.62
CA GLN A 128 17.31 6.82 19.05
C GLN A 128 15.84 6.97 19.47
N SER A 129 14.88 6.83 18.54
CA SER A 129 13.43 6.95 18.81
C SER A 129 13.01 8.23 19.54
N GLN A 130 13.73 9.34 19.31
CA GLN A 130 13.46 10.61 19.98
C GLN A 130 12.24 11.34 19.41
N THR A 131 11.52 12.05 20.27
CA THR A 131 10.33 12.83 19.88
C THR A 131 10.71 14.07 19.07
N PRO A 132 9.84 14.57 18.17
CA PRO A 132 10.08 15.83 17.48
C PRO A 132 10.42 16.99 18.41
N THR A 133 9.73 17.11 19.56
CA THR A 133 9.99 18.15 20.56
C THR A 133 11.43 18.07 21.10
N TYR A 134 11.91 16.87 21.41
CA TYR A 134 13.28 16.66 21.83
C TYR A 134 14.26 17.05 20.72
N ILE A 135 14.03 16.57 19.49
CA ILE A 135 14.94 16.82 18.35
C ILE A 135 15.04 18.33 18.04
N ILE A 136 13.90 19.02 18.03
CA ILE A 136 13.81 20.48 17.81
C ILE A 136 14.66 21.22 18.85
N LYS A 137 14.53 20.86 20.13
CA LYS A 137 15.32 21.45 21.23
C LYS A 137 16.79 21.09 21.13
N ASN A 138 17.12 19.82 20.92
CA ASN A 138 18.49 19.30 20.88
C ASN A 138 19.30 19.87 19.72
N LEU A 139 18.69 20.06 18.54
CA LEU A 139 19.34 20.63 17.37
C LEU A 139 19.26 22.16 17.30
N ASN A 140 18.62 22.81 18.29
CA ASN A 140 18.37 24.25 18.34
C ASN A 140 17.79 24.80 17.01
N ILE A 141 16.71 24.16 16.53
CA ILE A 141 16.03 24.53 15.28
C ILE A 141 14.57 24.89 15.52
N THR A 142 13.96 25.60 14.57
CA THR A 142 12.52 25.89 14.64
C THR A 142 11.68 24.66 14.26
N PRO A 143 10.44 24.53 14.79
CA PRO A 143 9.54 23.46 14.38
C PRO A 143 9.28 23.43 12.86
N ALA A 144 9.09 24.61 12.25
CA ALA A 144 8.88 24.72 10.80
C ALA A 144 10.09 24.18 10.01
N LEU A 145 11.32 24.45 10.48
CA LEU A 145 12.51 23.91 9.86
C LEU A 145 12.57 22.38 9.98
N PHE A 146 12.29 21.82 11.16
CA PHE A 146 12.26 20.38 11.39
C PHE A 146 11.31 19.65 10.43
N TYR A 147 10.03 20.06 10.37
CA TYR A 147 9.05 19.39 9.51
C TYR A 147 9.37 19.54 8.01
N ARG A 148 9.91 20.70 7.60
CA ARG A 148 10.41 20.89 6.23
C ARG A 148 11.55 19.94 5.90
N LYS A 149 12.49 19.73 6.84
CA LYS A 149 13.60 18.79 6.66
C LYS A 149 13.11 17.34 6.65
N LEU A 150 12.16 16.97 7.51
CA LEU A 150 11.56 15.64 7.53
C LEU A 150 10.89 15.29 6.19
N SER A 151 10.12 16.23 5.60
CA SER A 151 9.54 16.05 4.26
C SER A 151 10.60 15.94 3.17
N ALA A 152 11.72 16.67 3.27
CA ALA A 152 12.82 16.56 2.32
C ALA A 152 13.52 15.20 2.40
N ILE A 153 13.76 14.71 3.62
CA ILE A 153 14.34 13.39 3.89
C ILE A 153 13.47 12.29 3.27
N GLU A 154 12.16 12.31 3.53
CA GLU A 154 11.22 11.32 3.00
C GLU A 154 11.26 11.27 1.47
N LYS A 155 11.24 12.44 0.80
CA LYS A 155 11.33 12.52 -0.67
C LYS A 155 12.61 11.91 -1.22
N ILE A 156 13.73 12.09 -0.53
CA ILE A 156 15.02 11.57 -1.00
C ILE A 156 15.10 10.06 -0.79
N MET A 157 14.59 9.56 0.34
CA MET A 157 14.45 8.13 0.57
C MET A 157 13.54 7.49 -0.47
N GLU A 158 12.40 8.10 -0.80
CA GLU A 158 11.53 7.61 -1.87
C GLU A 158 12.27 7.58 -3.22
N ILE A 159 13.02 8.64 -3.57
CA ILE A 159 13.84 8.64 -4.81
C ILE A 159 14.84 7.49 -4.82
N LYS A 160 15.61 7.31 -3.74
CA LYS A 160 16.60 6.23 -3.64
C LYS A 160 15.95 4.85 -3.71
N THR A 161 14.85 4.62 -3.00
CA THR A 161 14.07 3.37 -3.09
C THR A 161 13.68 3.07 -4.53
N ARG A 162 13.04 4.03 -5.22
CA ARG A 162 12.60 3.81 -6.60
C ARG A 162 13.77 3.62 -7.58
N GLN A 163 14.91 4.24 -7.33
CA GLN A 163 16.13 4.00 -8.12
C GLN A 163 16.68 2.59 -7.93
N TYR A 164 16.71 2.07 -6.70
CA TYR A 164 17.08 0.67 -6.47
C TYR A 164 16.08 -0.29 -7.12
N GLU A 165 14.78 -0.07 -6.96
CA GLU A 165 13.73 -0.93 -7.51
C GLU A 165 13.76 -1.02 -9.05
N LYS A 166 14.38 -0.06 -9.76
CA LYS A 166 14.63 -0.16 -11.20
C LYS A 166 15.60 -1.29 -11.57
N LEU A 167 16.41 -1.76 -10.61
CA LEU A 167 17.35 -2.87 -10.77
C LEU A 167 16.68 -4.24 -10.61
N LEU A 168 15.42 -4.30 -10.20
CA LEU A 168 14.68 -5.56 -10.13
C LEU A 168 14.62 -6.21 -11.52
N ASP A 169 14.82 -7.52 -11.56
CA ASP A 169 14.81 -8.29 -12.80
C ASP A 169 13.37 -8.36 -13.34
N LYS A 170 13.15 -7.68 -14.45
CA LYS A 170 11.85 -7.63 -15.14
C LYS A 170 11.42 -8.99 -15.70
N ASN A 171 12.34 -9.94 -15.83
CA ASN A 171 12.04 -11.30 -16.28
C ASN A 171 11.66 -12.22 -15.12
N LYS A 172 11.94 -11.82 -13.86
CA LYS A 172 11.51 -12.58 -12.68
C LYS A 172 10.05 -12.28 -12.35
N THR A 173 9.40 -13.29 -11.78
CA THR A 173 8.10 -13.14 -11.14
C THR A 173 8.24 -13.06 -9.64
N TYR A 174 7.41 -12.24 -9.01
CA TYR A 174 7.42 -12.00 -7.58
C TYR A 174 6.09 -12.44 -6.96
N ASP A 175 6.16 -12.97 -5.74
CA ASP A 175 4.98 -13.25 -4.93
C ASP A 175 4.82 -12.13 -3.91
N LEU A 176 3.63 -11.57 -3.81
CA LEU A 176 3.33 -10.42 -2.96
C LEU A 176 2.32 -10.77 -1.87
N GLN A 177 2.38 -10.03 -0.78
CA GLN A 177 1.38 -10.02 0.28
C GLN A 177 0.89 -8.60 0.54
N THR A 178 -0.41 -8.40 0.75
CA THR A 178 -0.97 -7.12 1.18
C THR A 178 -1.81 -7.31 2.42
N ASN A 179 -1.45 -6.59 3.47
CA ASN A 179 -2.17 -6.59 4.75
C ASN A 179 -2.57 -5.17 5.16
N VAL A 180 -3.45 -5.08 6.15
CA VAL A 180 -4.00 -3.82 6.67
C VAL A 180 -3.59 -3.62 8.11
N PHE A 181 -3.66 -2.37 8.58
CA PHE A 181 -3.35 -2.02 9.96
C PHE A 181 -3.99 -0.68 10.34
N THR A 182 -3.94 -0.34 11.63
CA THR A 182 -4.22 1.01 12.11
C THR A 182 -3.02 1.61 12.80
N LEU A 183 -2.85 2.94 12.66
CA LEU A 183 -1.85 3.72 13.38
C LEU A 183 -2.50 4.85 14.15
N SER A 184 -2.15 5.01 15.42
CA SER A 184 -2.57 6.17 16.20
C SER A 184 -1.98 7.46 15.63
N CYS A 185 -2.67 8.60 15.77
CA CYS A 185 -2.07 9.93 15.57
C CYS A 185 -2.78 11.02 16.40
N ARG A 186 -2.21 12.24 16.42
CA ARG A 186 -2.72 13.38 17.19
C ARG A 186 -4.00 13.97 16.59
N ASN A 187 -5.02 14.16 17.42
CA ASN A 187 -6.18 14.96 17.05
C ASN A 187 -5.83 16.46 17.02
N ASN A 188 -6.10 17.14 15.90
CA ASN A 188 -5.82 18.57 15.76
C ASN A 188 -6.91 19.46 16.40
N LYS A 189 -8.12 18.93 16.65
CA LYS A 189 -9.28 19.72 17.10
C LYS A 189 -9.53 19.66 18.61
N THR A 190 -9.14 18.61 19.30
CA THR A 190 -9.36 18.46 20.75
C THR A 190 -8.13 17.89 21.46
N LYS A 191 -7.66 18.61 22.51
CA LYS A 191 -6.60 18.10 23.39
C LYS A 191 -7.12 16.87 24.15
N GLY A 192 -6.32 15.79 24.18
CA GLY A 192 -6.62 14.59 24.96
C GLY A 192 -7.22 13.39 24.19
N PHE A 193 -7.46 13.51 22.88
CA PHE A 193 -7.96 12.39 22.06
C PHE A 193 -6.96 11.94 20.99
N SER A 194 -6.87 10.63 20.79
CA SER A 194 -6.09 9.99 19.72
C SER A 194 -6.97 9.66 18.52
N ASN A 195 -6.44 9.87 17.32
CA ASN A 195 -7.01 9.42 16.05
C ASN A 195 -6.46 8.05 15.68
N GLU A 196 -7.08 7.39 14.71
CA GLU A 196 -6.51 6.25 14.00
C GLU A 196 -6.49 6.53 12.49
N LEU A 197 -5.39 6.18 11.83
CA LEU A 197 -5.31 6.07 10.38
C LEU A 197 -5.48 4.60 9.99
N PHE A 198 -6.23 4.34 8.93
CA PHE A 198 -6.25 3.04 8.29
C PHE A 198 -5.07 2.94 7.33
N GLY A 199 -4.34 1.84 7.38
CA GLY A 199 -3.15 1.60 6.60
C GLY A 199 -3.21 0.31 5.80
N MET A 200 -2.44 0.28 4.73
CA MET A 200 -2.19 -0.89 3.89
C MET A 200 -0.70 -0.99 3.61
N VAL A 201 -0.17 -2.20 3.57
CA VAL A 201 1.22 -2.44 3.18
C VAL A 201 1.31 -3.62 2.24
N THR A 202 2.05 -3.45 1.14
CA THR A 202 2.41 -4.53 0.24
C THR A 202 3.89 -4.87 0.37
N CYS A 203 4.19 -6.16 0.58
CA CYS A 203 5.55 -6.69 0.70
C CYS A 203 5.77 -7.86 -0.26
N CYS A 204 7.03 -8.18 -0.54
CA CYS A 204 7.42 -9.46 -1.11
C CYS A 204 7.13 -10.59 -0.11
N SER A 205 6.47 -11.65 -0.55
CA SER A 205 6.10 -12.82 0.26
C SER A 205 7.29 -13.70 0.63
N LYS A 206 8.41 -13.59 -0.08
CA LYS A 206 9.61 -14.42 0.15
C LYS A 206 10.69 -13.72 0.96
N THR A 207 10.83 -12.41 0.78
CA THR A 207 11.97 -11.65 1.33
C THR A 207 11.57 -10.67 2.42
N GLY A 208 10.27 -10.37 2.53
CA GLY A 208 9.75 -9.32 3.40
C GLY A 208 10.05 -7.89 2.94
N TYR A 209 10.60 -7.71 1.74
CA TYR A 209 10.86 -6.38 1.20
C TYR A 209 9.54 -5.60 1.05
N VAL A 210 9.46 -4.43 1.69
CA VAL A 210 8.28 -3.57 1.70
C VAL A 210 8.28 -2.71 0.45
N PHE A 211 7.35 -2.97 -0.46
CA PHE A 211 7.25 -2.22 -1.71
C PHE A 211 6.52 -0.88 -1.53
N LEU A 212 5.41 -0.93 -0.79
CA LEU A 212 4.56 0.24 -0.60
C LEU A 212 3.80 0.13 0.72
N PRO A 213 4.09 1.00 1.71
CA PRO A 213 3.15 1.31 2.76
C PRO A 213 2.21 2.45 2.32
N SER A 214 0.99 2.51 2.84
CA SER A 214 0.06 3.61 2.61
C SER A 214 -0.86 3.79 3.82
N VAL A 215 -1.30 5.03 4.05
CA VAL A 215 -2.31 5.36 5.06
C VAL A 215 -3.39 6.23 4.42
N ASN A 216 -4.60 6.18 4.94
CA ASN A 216 -5.76 6.89 4.41
C ASN A 216 -5.79 8.39 4.76
N TRP A 217 -4.65 9.07 4.66
CA TRP A 217 -4.55 10.52 4.81
C TRP A 217 -3.87 11.13 3.59
N SER A 218 -4.48 12.21 3.06
CA SER A 218 -3.98 12.92 1.88
C SER A 218 -3.91 14.43 2.09
N GLU A 219 -2.90 15.07 1.49
CA GLU A 219 -2.86 16.54 1.37
C GLU A 219 -3.90 17.05 0.39
N VAL A 220 -4.26 16.22 -0.61
CA VAL A 220 -5.33 16.52 -1.58
C VAL A 220 -6.66 16.30 -0.89
N LEU A 221 -7.48 17.36 -0.82
CA LEU A 221 -8.85 17.26 -0.38
C LEU A 221 -9.68 16.59 -1.50
N VAL A 222 -10.30 15.47 -1.16
CA VAL A 222 -11.18 14.71 -2.07
C VAL A 222 -12.64 15.12 -1.86
N SER A 223 -13.51 14.77 -2.81
CA SER A 223 -14.96 15.00 -2.65
C SER A 223 -15.52 14.25 -1.45
N SER A 224 -16.67 14.72 -0.93
CA SER A 224 -17.34 14.13 0.25
C SER A 224 -17.55 12.62 0.13
N ASP A 225 -17.83 12.12 -1.07
CA ASP A 225 -18.10 10.69 -1.31
C ASP A 225 -16.85 9.81 -1.15
N SER A 226 -15.66 10.41 -1.22
CA SER A 226 -14.37 9.75 -1.03
C SER A 226 -13.76 10.00 0.36
N GLN A 227 -14.35 10.91 1.15
CA GLN A 227 -13.92 11.18 2.52
C GLN A 227 -14.50 10.12 3.46
N TYR A 228 -13.71 9.73 4.47
CA TYR A 228 -14.15 8.73 5.44
C TYR A 228 -15.27 9.28 6.34
N HIS A 229 -16.38 8.54 6.43
CA HIS A 229 -17.50 8.85 7.32
C HIS A 229 -17.72 7.74 8.34
N ASN A 230 -17.90 8.13 9.60
CA ASN A 230 -18.18 7.22 10.70
C ASN A 230 -19.67 7.22 10.98
N ASN A 231 -20.32 6.11 10.66
CA ASN A 231 -21.76 5.99 10.69
C ASN A 231 -22.26 4.84 11.57
N THR A 232 -21.38 3.95 12.02
CA THR A 232 -21.73 2.74 12.78
C THR A 232 -20.60 2.34 13.74
N LYS A 233 -20.78 1.25 14.50
CA LYS A 233 -19.79 0.76 15.46
C LYS A 233 -18.49 0.32 14.76
N LYS A 234 -17.35 0.53 15.42
CA LYS A 234 -16.03 0.06 14.98
C LYS A 234 -16.01 -1.46 14.78
N GLU A 235 -15.51 -1.89 13.63
CA GLU A 235 -15.27 -3.28 13.24
C GLU A 235 -13.94 -3.79 13.81
N THR A 236 -13.89 -5.09 14.08
CA THR A 236 -12.66 -5.78 14.50
C THR A 236 -11.82 -6.15 13.28
N LEU A 237 -10.63 -5.55 13.16
CA LEU A 237 -9.70 -5.82 12.07
C LEU A 237 -8.88 -7.09 12.29
N ASP A 238 -8.28 -7.24 13.47
CA ASP A 238 -7.47 -8.41 13.81
C ASP A 238 -8.30 -9.34 14.69
N ASN A 239 -8.74 -10.47 14.13
CA ASN A 239 -9.33 -11.55 14.91
C ASN A 239 -8.45 -12.79 14.75
N THR A 240 -7.31 -12.81 15.43
CA THR A 240 -6.42 -13.99 15.52
C THR A 240 -6.72 -14.83 16.77
N GLN A 241 -7.60 -14.33 17.63
CA GLN A 241 -8.12 -15.06 18.79
C GLN A 241 -9.26 -15.99 18.35
N GLY A 242 -9.44 -17.10 19.07
CA GLY A 242 -10.48 -18.09 18.76
C GLY A 242 -10.16 -19.02 17.57
N ILE A 243 -11.23 -19.55 16.97
CA ILE A 243 -11.17 -20.50 15.84
C ILE A 243 -11.07 -19.69 14.54
N LEU A 244 -10.07 -20.01 13.71
CA LEU A 244 -9.74 -19.21 12.52
C LEU A 244 -10.85 -19.23 11.45
N LEU A 245 -11.59 -20.34 11.34
CA LEU A 245 -12.76 -20.46 10.47
C LEU A 245 -13.87 -19.48 10.87
N ASP A 246 -14.16 -19.36 12.16
CA ASP A 246 -15.15 -18.42 12.68
C ASP A 246 -14.76 -16.98 12.35
N ASN A 247 -13.46 -16.68 12.33
CA ASN A 247 -12.96 -15.35 11.97
C ASN A 247 -13.19 -15.03 10.49
N ILE A 248 -13.13 -16.02 9.61
CA ILE A 248 -13.49 -15.88 8.19
C ILE A 248 -14.99 -15.63 8.04
N ILE A 249 -15.83 -16.40 8.75
CA ILE A 249 -17.29 -16.27 8.73
C ILE A 249 -17.72 -14.90 9.26
N MET A 250 -17.22 -14.51 10.43
CA MET A 250 -17.47 -13.21 11.05
C MET A 250 -17.07 -12.05 10.12
N ARG A 251 -15.98 -12.19 9.36
CA ARG A 251 -15.60 -11.17 8.37
C ARG A 251 -16.63 -11.05 7.24
N TYR A 252 -17.19 -12.15 6.72
CA TYR A 252 -18.27 -12.07 5.75
C TYR A 252 -19.50 -11.36 6.33
N GLU A 253 -19.87 -11.67 7.57
CA GLU A 253 -20.99 -11.02 8.28
C GLU A 253 -20.74 -9.52 8.47
N GLN A 254 -19.53 -9.13 8.90
CA GLN A 254 -19.12 -7.73 9.02
C GLN A 254 -19.30 -7.00 7.69
N ILE A 255 -18.76 -7.53 6.58
CA ILE A 255 -18.88 -6.87 5.27
C ILE A 255 -20.35 -6.74 4.83
N ASN A 256 -21.17 -7.77 5.08
CA ASN A 256 -22.60 -7.75 4.78
C ASN A 256 -23.40 -6.75 5.62
N SER A 257 -22.95 -6.48 6.85
CA SER A 257 -23.60 -5.53 7.75
C SER A 257 -23.30 -4.06 7.42
N ARG A 258 -22.31 -3.80 6.55
CA ARG A 258 -21.95 -2.43 6.15
C ARG A 258 -23.04 -1.82 5.28
N LYS A 259 -23.21 -0.49 5.41
CA LYS A 259 -24.08 0.30 4.50
C LYS A 259 -23.64 0.20 3.04
N SER A 260 -22.34 0.05 2.81
CA SER A 260 -21.74 -0.27 1.52
C SER A 260 -20.52 -1.16 1.76
N PHE A 261 -20.24 -2.11 0.86
CA PHE A 261 -19.14 -3.08 1.05
C PHE A 261 -17.77 -2.43 1.32
N GLY A 262 -17.55 -1.21 0.83
CA GLY A 262 -16.29 -0.46 1.00
C GLY A 262 -16.19 0.38 2.27
N GLN A 263 -17.26 0.56 3.04
CA GLN A 263 -17.33 1.47 4.19
C GLN A 263 -16.96 0.78 5.51
N ILE A 264 -15.74 0.24 5.58
CA ILE A 264 -15.22 -0.39 6.80
C ILE A 264 -15.09 0.64 7.93
N GLN A 265 -15.67 0.35 9.09
CA GLN A 265 -15.58 1.23 10.25
C GLN A 265 -14.38 0.88 11.12
N TYR A 266 -13.22 1.43 10.82
CA TYR A 266 -11.99 1.08 11.56
C TYR A 266 -11.74 1.97 12.79
N THR A 267 -12.46 3.08 12.92
CA THR A 267 -12.31 4.02 14.03
C THR A 267 -13.62 4.74 14.34
N GLU A 268 -13.84 5.04 15.63
CA GLU A 268 -15.05 5.73 16.10
C GLU A 268 -14.95 7.27 15.98
N LYS A 269 -13.78 7.80 15.64
CA LYS A 269 -13.52 9.24 15.68
C LYS A 269 -12.88 9.74 14.39
N ILE A 270 -13.58 10.65 13.70
CA ILE A 270 -13.05 11.36 12.53
C ILE A 270 -12.48 12.69 12.98
N CYS A 271 -11.25 12.97 12.57
CA CYS A 271 -10.48 14.10 13.06
C CYS A 271 -10.17 15.14 11.98
N SER A 272 -10.31 14.78 10.71
CA SER A 272 -9.96 15.62 9.58
C SER A 272 -10.76 15.21 8.34
N GLU A 273 -11.16 16.19 7.54
CA GLU A 273 -11.73 16.02 6.19
C GLU A 273 -10.72 15.43 5.18
N HIS A 274 -9.44 15.40 5.53
CA HIS A 274 -8.36 14.81 4.73
C HIS A 274 -8.24 13.28 4.87
N ILE A 275 -9.09 12.66 5.70
CA ILE A 275 -9.14 11.20 5.83
C ILE A 275 -9.99 10.67 4.68
N ILE A 276 -9.40 9.78 3.89
CA ILE A 276 -10.08 9.16 2.74
C ILE A 276 -10.68 7.80 3.15
N GLU A 277 -11.74 7.39 2.48
CA GLU A 277 -12.35 6.08 2.67
C GLU A 277 -11.34 4.95 2.39
N PRO A 278 -11.28 3.87 3.19
CA PRO A 278 -10.39 2.74 2.94
C PRO A 278 -10.55 2.07 1.57
N VAL A 279 -11.77 2.05 1.00
CA VAL A 279 -11.99 1.58 -0.39
C VAL A 279 -11.25 2.46 -1.41
N VAL A 280 -11.21 3.77 -1.19
CA VAL A 280 -10.47 4.73 -2.05
C VAL A 280 -8.97 4.54 -1.86
N LEU A 281 -8.51 4.40 -0.60
CA LEU A 281 -7.11 4.07 -0.29
C LEU A 281 -6.68 2.79 -1.02
N SER A 282 -7.52 1.76 -1.02
CA SER A 282 -7.17 0.47 -1.62
C SER A 282 -6.95 0.55 -3.13
N HIS A 283 -7.85 1.23 -3.86
CA HIS A 283 -7.67 1.45 -5.29
C HIS A 283 -6.45 2.32 -5.58
N PHE A 284 -6.27 3.40 -4.81
CA PHE A 284 -5.06 4.23 -4.88
C PHE A 284 -3.79 3.41 -4.65
N HIS A 285 -3.76 2.55 -3.63
CA HIS A 285 -2.60 1.75 -3.25
C HIS A 285 -2.16 0.81 -4.37
N PHE A 286 -3.08 0.00 -4.90
CA PHE A 286 -2.75 -0.97 -5.93
C PHE A 286 -2.45 -0.32 -7.29
N LEU A 287 -3.15 0.75 -7.67
CA LEU A 287 -2.82 1.52 -8.87
C LEU A 287 -1.46 2.20 -8.75
N LYS A 288 -1.14 2.78 -7.59
CA LYS A 288 0.19 3.36 -7.33
C LYS A 288 1.25 2.27 -7.43
N LEU A 289 1.03 1.12 -6.79
CA LEU A 289 1.95 -0.03 -6.82
C LEU A 289 2.23 -0.50 -8.25
N LYS A 290 1.17 -0.73 -9.04
CA LYS A 290 1.24 -1.11 -10.46
C LYS A 290 2.02 -0.09 -11.29
N TYR A 291 1.83 1.19 -10.99
CA TYR A 291 2.47 2.28 -11.73
C TYR A 291 3.97 2.40 -11.44
N ILE A 292 4.36 2.37 -10.15
CA ILE A 292 5.74 2.67 -9.74
C ILE A 292 6.68 1.46 -9.78
N LEU A 293 6.13 0.23 -9.86
CA LEU A 293 6.94 -0.99 -9.84
C LEU A 293 6.96 -1.71 -11.19
N PRO A 294 8.16 -1.99 -11.74
CA PRO A 294 8.32 -2.74 -12.97
C PRO A 294 8.44 -4.26 -12.71
N ILE A 295 7.53 -4.84 -11.93
CA ILE A 295 7.58 -6.28 -11.57
C ILE A 295 6.41 -7.06 -12.14
N ASN A 296 6.66 -8.32 -12.48
CA ASN A 296 5.61 -9.30 -12.79
C ASN A 296 5.20 -10.01 -11.51
N ILE A 297 3.90 -10.04 -11.19
CA ILE A 297 3.38 -10.66 -9.98
C ILE A 297 2.80 -12.02 -10.35
N ASN A 298 3.32 -13.10 -9.77
CA ASN A 298 2.76 -14.43 -9.99
C ASN A 298 1.61 -14.70 -9.02
N HIS A 299 1.86 -14.63 -7.71
CA HIS A 299 0.82 -14.78 -6.70
C HIS A 299 0.71 -13.52 -5.84
N HIS A 300 -0.51 -13.09 -5.55
CA HIS A 300 -0.78 -12.01 -4.61
C HIS A 300 -1.70 -12.51 -3.50
N PHE A 301 -1.17 -12.60 -2.28
CA PHE A 301 -1.90 -12.93 -1.07
C PHE A 301 -2.42 -11.66 -0.43
N ILE A 302 -3.73 -11.57 -0.22
CA ILE A 302 -4.36 -10.37 0.31
C ILE A 302 -5.18 -10.68 1.55
N TYR A 303 -5.24 -9.69 2.43
CA TYR A 303 -6.17 -9.67 3.55
C TYR A 303 -7.62 -9.87 3.11
N HIS A 304 -8.39 -10.61 3.91
CA HIS A 304 -9.77 -10.93 3.63
C HIS A 304 -10.70 -9.71 3.80
N ASP A 305 -10.84 -8.92 2.74
CA ASP A 305 -11.89 -7.92 2.60
C ASP A 305 -12.24 -7.63 1.12
N SER A 306 -13.53 -7.38 0.88
CA SER A 306 -14.12 -7.07 -0.41
C SER A 306 -13.48 -5.89 -1.14
N PHE A 307 -13.17 -4.80 -0.43
CA PHE A 307 -12.63 -3.59 -1.07
C PHE A 307 -11.16 -3.78 -1.48
N ILE A 308 -10.41 -4.62 -0.75
CA ILE A 308 -9.02 -4.98 -1.07
C ILE A 308 -8.99 -5.86 -2.31
N ARG A 309 -9.84 -6.89 -2.37
CA ARG A 309 -10.06 -7.69 -3.58
C ARG A 309 -10.37 -6.79 -4.76
N GLY A 310 -11.32 -5.85 -4.59
CA GLY A 310 -11.72 -4.94 -5.66
C GLY A 310 -10.58 -4.07 -6.18
N GLY A 311 -9.82 -3.43 -5.29
CA GLY A 311 -8.68 -2.60 -5.67
C GLY A 311 -7.58 -3.38 -6.39
N CYS A 312 -7.28 -4.60 -5.93
CA CYS A 312 -6.27 -5.46 -6.55
C CYS A 312 -6.72 -5.95 -7.94
N MET A 313 -7.96 -6.43 -8.06
CA MET A 313 -8.54 -6.89 -9.33
C MET A 313 -8.61 -5.78 -10.39
N VAL A 314 -8.83 -4.53 -9.99
CA VAL A 314 -8.78 -3.39 -10.91
C VAL A 314 -7.35 -3.12 -11.39
N ALA A 315 -6.36 -3.14 -10.49
CA ALA A 315 -4.98 -2.84 -10.85
C ALA A 315 -4.29 -3.93 -11.69
N TYR A 316 -4.62 -5.20 -11.45
CA TYR A 316 -3.97 -6.37 -12.05
C TYR A 316 -4.93 -7.23 -12.88
N GLY A 317 -6.09 -6.69 -13.24
CA GLY A 317 -7.15 -7.45 -13.92
C GLY A 317 -6.72 -8.02 -15.27
N LYS A 318 -5.87 -7.31 -16.00
CA LYS A 318 -5.27 -7.80 -17.25
C LYS A 318 -4.46 -9.07 -17.01
N GLU A 319 -3.54 -9.06 -16.05
CA GLU A 319 -2.68 -10.22 -15.76
C GLU A 319 -3.49 -11.39 -15.19
N ILE A 320 -4.51 -11.12 -14.38
CA ILE A 320 -5.44 -12.14 -13.87
C ILE A 320 -6.23 -12.77 -15.01
N LYS A 321 -6.78 -11.96 -15.93
CA LYS A 321 -7.50 -12.44 -17.13
C LYS A 321 -6.60 -13.28 -18.04
N GLN A 322 -5.33 -12.87 -18.17
CA GLN A 322 -4.30 -13.59 -18.93
C GLN A 322 -3.72 -14.79 -18.18
N LYS A 323 -4.17 -15.08 -16.95
CA LYS A 323 -3.70 -16.21 -16.14
C LYS A 323 -2.19 -16.15 -15.82
N THR A 324 -1.59 -14.97 -15.85
CA THR A 324 -0.18 -14.74 -15.51
C THR A 324 0.02 -14.23 -14.08
N SER A 325 -1.05 -13.78 -13.44
CA SER A 325 -1.10 -13.43 -12.02
C SER A 325 -2.33 -14.05 -11.39
N ASN A 326 -2.21 -14.49 -10.14
CA ASN A 326 -3.32 -15.07 -9.40
C ASN A 326 -3.46 -14.43 -8.01
N LEU A 327 -4.71 -14.23 -7.60
CA LEU A 327 -5.06 -13.51 -6.38
C LEU A 327 -5.65 -14.49 -5.35
N TYR A 328 -5.29 -14.31 -4.09
CA TYR A 328 -5.77 -15.17 -3.00
C TYR A 328 -6.13 -14.38 -1.76
N TYR A 329 -7.24 -14.73 -1.10
CA TYR A 329 -7.37 -14.39 0.31
C TYR A 329 -6.55 -15.37 1.16
N VAL A 330 -5.87 -14.84 2.17
CA VAL A 330 -5.15 -15.64 3.17
C VAL A 330 -5.58 -15.21 4.57
N VAL A 331 -5.84 -16.20 5.41
CA VAL A 331 -6.03 -16.02 6.85
C VAL A 331 -5.17 -17.07 7.55
N SER A 332 -4.29 -16.67 8.47
CA SER A 332 -3.32 -17.55 9.11
C SER A 332 -3.19 -17.32 10.61
N LYS A 333 -2.69 -18.36 11.30
CA LYS A 333 -2.24 -18.34 12.69
C LYS A 333 -0.86 -19.01 12.76
N GLY A 334 0.08 -18.37 13.46
CA GLY A 334 1.49 -18.79 13.51
C GLY A 334 2.37 -17.99 12.54
N SER A 335 3.68 -18.22 12.55
CA SER A 335 4.67 -17.48 11.74
C SER A 335 4.93 -18.07 10.35
N ARG A 336 4.24 -19.19 10.02
CA ARG A 336 4.34 -19.99 8.78
C ARG A 336 5.79 -20.19 8.32
N LEU A 337 6.66 -20.46 9.28
CA LEU A 337 8.07 -20.77 9.02
C LEU A 337 8.26 -22.26 8.67
N THR A 338 7.26 -23.10 8.89
CA THR A 338 7.28 -24.52 8.53
C THR A 338 6.87 -24.72 7.06
N SER A 339 7.41 -25.73 6.39
CA SER A 339 7.08 -26.05 4.99
C SER A 339 5.99 -27.11 4.85
N ASP A 340 5.72 -27.85 5.93
CA ASP A 340 5.00 -29.12 5.84
C ASP A 340 3.58 -28.98 6.42
N PHE A 341 2.64 -28.72 5.52
CA PHE A 341 1.23 -28.58 5.83
C PHE A 341 0.40 -29.72 5.25
N ASN A 342 -0.51 -30.24 6.06
CA ASN A 342 -1.50 -31.23 5.66
C ASN A 342 -2.83 -30.52 5.38
N TYR A 343 -3.46 -30.88 4.27
CA TYR A 343 -4.83 -30.49 3.96
C TYR A 343 -5.82 -31.15 4.94
N LYS A 344 -6.79 -30.37 5.42
CA LYS A 344 -7.83 -30.84 6.35
C LYS A 344 -9.23 -30.82 5.77
N GLY A 345 -9.54 -29.86 4.91
CA GLY A 345 -10.88 -29.74 4.36
C GLY A 345 -11.06 -28.48 3.52
N SER A 346 -12.24 -28.38 2.91
CA SER A 346 -12.63 -27.19 2.16
C SER A 346 -14.04 -26.76 2.50
N TYR A 347 -14.27 -25.45 2.47
CA TYR A 347 -15.50 -24.81 2.93
C TYR A 347 -15.95 -23.80 1.87
N THR A 348 -17.23 -23.82 1.51
CA THR A 348 -17.81 -22.81 0.61
C THR A 348 -18.52 -21.77 1.46
N LEU A 349 -18.00 -20.54 1.48
CA LEU A 349 -18.43 -19.49 2.41
C LEU A 349 -18.73 -18.17 1.69
N GLY A 350 -19.59 -17.36 2.32
CA GLY A 350 -19.94 -16.02 1.86
C GLY A 350 -20.83 -16.01 0.62
N TRP A 351 -21.33 -14.83 0.25
CA TRP A 351 -22.29 -14.67 -0.85
C TRP A 351 -21.69 -14.90 -2.25
N TRP A 352 -20.36 -14.87 -2.37
CA TRP A 352 -19.66 -15.25 -3.60
C TRP A 352 -19.42 -16.75 -3.72
N ASN A 353 -19.86 -17.56 -2.76
CA ASN A 353 -19.57 -18.99 -2.68
C ASN A 353 -18.06 -19.26 -2.83
N ASN A 354 -17.27 -18.51 -2.07
CA ASN A 354 -15.82 -18.60 -2.10
C ASN A 354 -15.40 -19.94 -1.47
N LYS A 355 -14.65 -20.75 -2.24
CA LYS A 355 -14.08 -22.02 -1.76
C LYS A 355 -12.78 -21.74 -1.00
N TRP A 356 -12.79 -22.00 0.30
CA TRP A 356 -11.66 -21.91 1.21
C TRP A 356 -11.08 -23.29 1.45
N TYR A 357 -9.76 -23.41 1.46
CA TYR A 357 -9.03 -24.64 1.77
C TYR A 357 -8.28 -24.46 3.08
N GLU A 358 -8.39 -25.45 3.96
CA GLU A 358 -7.76 -25.48 5.27
C GLU A 358 -6.50 -26.36 5.26
N PHE A 359 -5.44 -25.83 5.87
CA PHE A 359 -4.15 -26.48 5.98
C PHE A 359 -3.55 -26.30 7.37
N ILE A 360 -3.08 -27.38 7.98
CA ILE A 360 -2.46 -27.38 9.31
C ILE A 360 -1.07 -27.99 9.28
N SER A 361 -0.14 -27.43 10.03
CA SER A 361 1.21 -27.99 10.18
C SER A 361 1.18 -29.33 10.90
N GLN A 362 2.21 -30.17 10.70
CA GLN A 362 2.29 -31.49 11.34
C GLN A 362 2.26 -31.45 12.87
N ASN A 363 2.83 -30.39 13.47
CA ASN A 363 2.83 -30.18 14.91
C ASN A 363 1.54 -29.52 15.45
N ASN A 364 0.55 -29.28 14.59
CA ASN A 364 -0.73 -28.61 14.90
C ASN A 364 -0.60 -27.20 15.50
N GLN A 365 0.54 -26.52 15.32
CA GLN A 365 0.77 -25.17 15.85
C GLN A 365 0.46 -24.06 14.85
N GLU A 366 0.58 -24.34 13.55
CA GLU A 366 0.32 -23.38 12.47
C GLU A 366 -0.88 -23.84 11.64
N LEU A 367 -1.74 -22.88 11.31
CA LEU A 367 -2.98 -23.12 10.57
C LEU A 367 -3.17 -21.98 9.58
N PHE A 368 -3.54 -22.29 8.34
CA PHE A 368 -3.96 -21.27 7.39
C PHE A 368 -5.13 -21.71 6.53
N TYR A 369 -5.88 -20.72 6.08
CA TYR A 369 -6.95 -20.84 5.11
C TYR A 369 -6.59 -20.02 3.88
N LEU A 370 -6.83 -20.60 2.72
CA LEU A 370 -6.57 -19.99 1.42
C LEU A 370 -7.85 -20.02 0.58
N CYS A 371 -8.18 -18.90 -0.06
CA CYS A 371 -9.22 -18.85 -1.08
C CYS A 371 -8.65 -18.28 -2.38
N ASN A 372 -8.75 -19.04 -3.47
CA ASN A 372 -8.32 -18.62 -4.80
C ASN A 372 -9.39 -17.74 -5.46
N LEU A 373 -9.04 -16.48 -5.72
CA LEU A 373 -9.92 -15.46 -6.28
C LEU A 373 -9.70 -15.20 -7.77
N GLY A 374 -8.67 -15.83 -8.37
CA GLY A 374 -8.35 -15.65 -9.77
C GLY A 374 -8.94 -16.73 -10.67
N LEU A 375 -8.53 -16.73 -11.93
CA LEU A 375 -9.02 -17.64 -12.96
C LEU A 375 -8.25 -18.97 -13.04
N ASN A 376 -7.07 -19.04 -12.43
CA ASN A 376 -6.28 -20.28 -12.33
C ASN A 376 -6.68 -21.08 -11.10
N LYS A 377 -7.94 -21.52 -11.05
CA LYS A 377 -8.42 -22.43 -10.01
C LYS A 377 -7.92 -23.84 -10.31
N THR A 378 -7.33 -24.48 -9.31
CA THR A 378 -6.87 -25.87 -9.39
C THR A 378 -7.43 -26.66 -8.22
N ASP A 379 -7.77 -27.93 -8.47
CA ASP A 379 -8.12 -28.89 -7.43
C ASP A 379 -6.89 -29.68 -6.93
N ASP A 380 -5.70 -29.45 -7.51
CA ASP A 380 -4.44 -29.96 -6.94
C ASP A 380 -4.10 -29.20 -5.67
N ILE A 381 -4.43 -29.81 -4.53
CA ILE A 381 -4.20 -29.27 -3.20
C ILE A 381 -2.70 -29.09 -2.90
N SER A 382 -1.85 -29.94 -3.49
CA SER A 382 -0.39 -29.87 -3.29
C SER A 382 0.23 -28.61 -3.89
N PHE A 383 -0.46 -27.97 -4.83
CA PHE A 383 -0.03 -26.68 -5.39
C PHE A 383 -0.09 -25.58 -4.32
N TYR A 384 -1.15 -25.54 -3.51
CA TYR A 384 -1.37 -24.45 -2.56
C TYR A 384 -0.37 -24.45 -1.40
N THR A 385 0.19 -25.59 -1.03
CA THR A 385 1.27 -25.65 -0.03
C THR A 385 2.61 -25.18 -0.61
N LYS A 386 2.86 -25.40 -1.91
CA LYS A 386 4.11 -25.00 -2.59
C LYS A 386 4.25 -23.50 -2.82
N ILE A 387 3.14 -22.75 -2.90
CA ILE A 387 3.16 -21.30 -3.12
C ILE A 387 3.30 -20.48 -1.82
N SER A 388 3.46 -21.14 -0.66
CA SER A 388 3.71 -20.53 0.66
C SER A 388 2.82 -19.33 1.01
N PRO A 389 1.47 -19.47 1.00
CA PRO A 389 0.53 -18.35 1.17
C PRO A 389 0.55 -17.73 2.58
N SER A 390 1.04 -16.49 2.72
CA SER A 390 1.25 -15.86 4.02
C SER A 390 1.03 -14.34 3.98
N LEU A 391 0.68 -13.78 5.15
CA LEU A 391 0.70 -12.33 5.43
C LEU A 391 1.76 -11.97 6.50
N ASP A 392 2.70 -12.87 6.81
CA ASP A 392 3.59 -12.77 7.97
C ASP A 392 4.63 -11.66 7.81
N TYR A 393 5.27 -11.47 6.66
CA TYR A 393 6.23 -10.35 6.56
C TYR A 393 5.54 -8.98 6.59
N SER A 394 4.32 -8.88 6.07
CA SER A 394 3.54 -7.66 6.26
C SER A 394 3.21 -7.43 7.74
N HIS A 395 2.83 -8.48 8.48
CA HIS A 395 2.63 -8.41 9.92
C HIS A 395 3.91 -8.02 10.67
N LEU A 396 5.05 -8.65 10.36
CA LEU A 396 6.35 -8.36 10.95
C LEU A 396 6.79 -6.92 10.71
N PHE A 397 6.58 -6.38 9.51
CA PHE A 397 6.85 -4.97 9.23
C PHE A 397 5.97 -4.04 10.10
N ILE A 398 4.66 -4.31 10.16
CA ILE A 398 3.71 -3.52 10.96
C ILE A 398 4.09 -3.57 12.45
N GLN A 399 4.39 -4.76 12.96
CA GLN A 399 4.83 -4.96 14.34
C GLN A 399 6.12 -4.20 14.62
N SER A 400 7.14 -4.35 13.77
CA SER A 400 8.42 -3.67 13.95
C SER A 400 8.29 -2.15 13.91
N PHE A 401 7.41 -1.60 13.05
CA PHE A 401 7.09 -0.17 13.06
C PHE A 401 6.44 0.27 14.38
N LYS A 402 5.47 -0.50 14.89
CA LYS A 402 4.75 -0.17 16.14
C LYS A 402 5.63 -0.34 17.39
N GLU A 403 6.55 -1.31 17.40
CA GLU A 403 7.56 -1.44 18.45
C GLU A 403 8.51 -0.24 18.44
N LYS A 404 8.91 0.19 17.24
CA LYS A 404 9.81 1.34 17.08
C LYS A 404 9.14 2.67 17.45
N PHE A 405 7.88 2.82 17.06
CA PHE A 405 7.06 4.01 17.27
C PHE A 405 5.75 3.60 17.95
N PRO A 406 5.77 3.40 19.28
CA PRO A 406 4.59 2.97 20.02
C PRO A 406 3.47 4.01 19.96
N ASP A 407 2.24 3.61 20.24
CA ASP A 407 1.07 4.48 20.17
C ASP A 407 1.23 5.76 21.01
N VAL A 408 1.88 5.69 22.17
CA VAL A 408 2.18 6.87 23.01
C VAL A 408 2.99 7.91 22.24
N PHE A 409 3.94 7.48 21.42
CA PHE A 409 4.72 8.34 20.55
C PHE A 409 3.88 8.88 19.39
N LEU A 410 3.20 7.99 18.65
CA LEU A 410 2.45 8.37 17.45
C LEU A 410 1.29 9.33 17.74
N LYS A 411 0.64 9.21 18.91
CA LYS A 411 -0.42 10.11 19.39
C LYS A 411 0.03 11.57 19.55
N THR A 412 1.34 11.84 19.58
CA THR A 412 1.89 13.21 19.61
C THR A 412 2.02 13.85 18.23
N LEU A 413 1.89 13.07 17.16
CA LEU A 413 2.23 13.47 15.79
C LEU A 413 1.00 13.73 14.93
N SER A 414 1.08 14.72 14.04
CA SER A 414 0.02 14.93 13.04
C SER A 414 -0.08 13.74 12.07
N PRO A 415 -1.25 13.52 11.43
CA PRO A 415 -1.40 12.49 10.40
C PRO A 415 -0.32 12.53 9.31
N ASN A 416 0.02 13.72 8.82
CA ASN A 416 1.09 13.90 7.82
C ASN A 416 2.44 13.40 8.36
N THR A 417 2.76 13.74 9.61
CA THR A 417 4.04 13.33 10.21
C THR A 417 4.11 11.81 10.36
N VAL A 418 3.02 11.16 10.76
CA VAL A 418 2.94 9.69 10.83
C VAL A 418 3.14 9.06 9.45
N LYS A 419 2.50 9.60 8.41
CA LYS A 419 2.71 9.17 7.01
C LYS A 419 4.17 9.30 6.58
N LEU A 420 4.82 10.43 6.87
CA LEU A 420 6.24 10.64 6.55
C LEU A 420 7.13 9.65 7.28
N LEU A 421 6.88 9.40 8.57
CA LEU A 421 7.64 8.42 9.34
C LEU A 421 7.48 7.00 8.83
N LEU A 422 6.28 6.61 8.41
CA LEU A 422 6.03 5.29 7.82
C LEU A 422 6.85 5.08 6.54
N SER A 423 6.92 6.10 5.67
CA SER A 423 7.73 6.07 4.45
C SER A 423 9.23 5.98 4.77
N ILE A 424 9.73 6.85 5.65
CA ILE A 424 11.13 6.86 6.10
C ILE A 424 11.52 5.52 6.75
N TYR A 425 10.65 4.99 7.61
CA TYR A 425 10.90 3.73 8.29
C TYR A 425 10.88 2.55 7.31
N SER A 426 10.07 2.57 6.26
CA SER A 426 10.07 1.51 5.24
C SER A 426 11.41 1.44 4.50
N PHE A 427 12.02 2.58 4.19
CA PHE A 427 13.39 2.62 3.69
C PHE A 427 14.36 1.97 4.70
N TYR A 428 14.31 2.42 5.96
CA TYR A 428 15.16 1.89 7.02
C TYR A 428 15.00 0.38 7.18
N TYR A 429 13.76 -0.12 7.21
CA TYR A 429 13.44 -1.54 7.33
C TYR A 429 14.04 -2.34 6.17
N ASN A 430 13.86 -1.88 4.93
CA ASN A 430 14.34 -2.60 3.75
C ASN A 430 15.87 -2.63 3.64
N TYR A 431 16.54 -1.52 3.90
CA TYR A 431 17.94 -1.34 3.52
C TYR A 431 18.92 -1.28 4.69
N CYS A 432 18.44 -0.97 5.89
CA CYS A 432 19.28 -0.70 7.06
C CYS A 432 19.01 -1.66 8.23
N LEU A 433 17.80 -2.20 8.39
CA LEU A 433 17.49 -3.14 9.45
C LEU A 433 17.88 -4.56 9.02
N THR A 434 18.85 -5.14 9.72
CA THR A 434 19.40 -6.46 9.41
C THR A 434 18.79 -7.48 10.38
N ASN A 435 18.36 -8.62 9.86
CA ASN A 435 18.14 -9.82 10.67
C ASN A 435 19.22 -10.87 10.35
N GLU A 436 19.12 -12.07 10.93
CA GLU A 436 20.13 -13.14 10.81
C GLU A 436 20.51 -13.47 9.34
N SER A 437 19.61 -13.22 8.39
CA SER A 437 19.79 -13.51 6.95
C SER A 437 19.97 -12.25 6.09
N GLY A 438 20.36 -11.12 6.68
CA GLY A 438 20.54 -9.86 5.97
C GLY A 438 19.31 -8.96 5.98
N THR A 439 19.37 -7.84 5.25
CA THR A 439 18.23 -6.94 5.07
C THR A 439 17.25 -7.47 4.03
N PRO A 440 15.96 -7.06 4.04
CA PRO A 440 15.03 -7.41 2.97
C PRO A 440 15.53 -7.02 1.57
N ALA A 441 16.26 -5.90 1.43
CA ALA A 441 16.86 -5.48 0.17
C ALA A 441 17.97 -6.43 -0.31
N GLN A 442 18.78 -6.99 0.59
CA GLN A 442 19.77 -8.01 0.25
C GLN A 442 19.11 -9.31 -0.23
N LYS A 443 18.04 -9.73 0.46
CA LYS A 443 17.30 -10.95 0.14
C LYS A 443 16.59 -10.90 -1.21
N ILE A 444 16.16 -9.71 -1.63
CA ILE A 444 15.57 -9.48 -2.95
C ILE A 444 16.61 -9.03 -4.00
N GLU A 445 17.91 -9.17 -3.69
CA GLU A 445 19.04 -8.93 -4.59
C GLU A 445 19.19 -7.49 -5.07
N LEU A 446 18.62 -6.52 -4.36
CA LEU A 446 18.74 -5.09 -4.70
C LEU A 446 20.07 -4.47 -4.24
N THR A 447 20.65 -5.00 -3.16
CA THR A 447 21.95 -4.56 -2.64
C THR A 447 22.79 -5.77 -2.23
N LYS A 448 24.12 -5.66 -2.39
CA LYS A 448 25.05 -6.67 -1.89
C LYS A 448 25.29 -6.51 -0.40
N GLU A 449 25.45 -5.26 0.04
CA GLU A 449 25.72 -4.89 1.42
C GLU A 449 24.53 -4.12 2.01
N LYS A 450 24.48 -4.11 3.35
CA LYS A 450 23.57 -3.28 4.13
C LYS A 450 23.93 -1.81 3.91
N ILE A 451 22.91 -0.97 3.71
CA ILE A 451 23.11 0.48 3.65
C ILE A 451 23.09 1.05 5.07
N THR A 452 24.05 1.91 5.41
CA THR A 452 24.04 2.64 6.68
C THR A 452 23.25 3.94 6.52
N ILE A 453 22.56 4.39 7.58
CA ILE A 453 21.85 5.67 7.54
C ILE A 453 22.79 6.83 7.17
N ASN A 454 24.03 6.81 7.66
CA ASN A 454 25.01 7.86 7.39
C ASN A 454 25.44 7.88 5.91
N SER A 455 25.55 6.70 5.27
CA SER A 455 25.84 6.60 3.83
C SER A 455 24.71 7.06 2.92
N LEU A 456 23.51 7.32 3.44
CA LEU A 456 22.38 7.79 2.61
C LEU A 456 22.49 9.26 2.22
N PHE A 457 23.32 10.03 2.89
CA PHE A 457 23.35 11.49 2.78
C PHE A 457 24.75 12.04 2.49
N ASN A 458 25.73 11.15 2.41
CA ASN A 458 27.05 11.39 1.83
C ASN A 458 27.02 10.91 0.38
#